data_AF-A0A3M1YG59-F1
#
_entry.id   AF-A0A3M1YG59-F1
#
_cell.length_a   1.000
_cell.length_b   1.000
_cell.length_c   1.000
_cell.angle_alpha   90.00
_cell.angle_beta   90.00
_cell.angle_gamma   90.00
#
_symmetry.space_group_name_H-M   'P 1'
#
loop_
_entity.id
_entity.type
_entity.pdbx_description
1 polymer ?
#
loop_
_entity_poly.entity_id
_entity_poly.type
_entity_poly.pdbx_seq_one_letter_code
_entity_poly.pdbx_strand_id
1 'polypeptide(L)'
;MRTRILIGSILFVGILSGCGGGKSSKEEKLAKLKAKNDSLNEVALLEKAKGFFQPIPEVIENPENPVTPAKVKLGHYLYFDKNLSRKKTMSCNSCHNLETFGVDNLPTSPGEEGKNGERNSPTVLNAALQFAQFWDGRAKDVEEQAGMPILNPVEMNIPSKEFLIDRLSKIEKYQKMFKEAFPDDNQPLTYKNLQKAIGAFERTLTTPSRFDKYLKGDFTALSKEEKEGLKLFIDGGCVTCHAGANLGGTMFQKFGVYGNYWDYTKSEKIDEGKAAVTGEEFDKYFFKVPILRNVTKTYPYFHDGSVEKLGDAVKIMAKTELNKDLTEEQVQKIVSFLTALEGDLPEEKKKAPSDLPV
;
A
#
# COMPACT_ATOMS: atom_id res chain seq x y z
N MET A 1 41.99 52.95 80.82
CA MET A 1 42.83 52.81 79.61
C MET A 1 42.11 51.83 78.69
N ARG A 2 41.62 52.33 77.54
CA ARG A 2 40.95 51.61 76.42
C ARG A 2 39.60 50.91 76.74
N THR A 3 38.61 50.71 75.87
CA THR A 3 37.98 51.36 74.69
C THR A 3 36.82 50.40 74.31
N ARG A 4 35.69 50.90 73.74
CA ARG A 4 34.72 50.19 72.84
C ARG A 4 33.68 49.24 73.45
N ILE A 5 32.48 49.00 72.89
CA ILE A 5 31.54 49.62 71.90
C ILE A 5 30.22 48.81 72.03
N LEU A 6 29.10 49.45 71.68
CA LEU A 6 27.70 49.00 71.56
C LEU A 6 27.40 47.71 70.74
N ILE A 7 26.11 47.31 70.83
CA ILE A 7 25.19 46.69 69.85
C ILE A 7 24.66 45.35 70.43
N GLY A 8 23.37 45.08 70.64
CA GLY A 8 22.12 45.57 70.06
C GLY A 8 21.32 44.33 69.63
N SER A 9 20.24 43.97 70.34
CA SER A 9 19.40 42.81 70.01
C SER A 9 17.94 43.26 69.87
N ILE A 10 17.51 43.45 68.62
CA ILE A 10 16.11 43.68 68.25
C ILE A 10 15.59 42.37 67.67
N LEU A 11 14.59 41.77 68.31
CA LEU A 11 13.79 40.67 67.77
C LEU A 11 12.96 41.19 66.60
N PHE A 12 13.14 40.61 65.41
CA PHE A 12 12.24 40.78 64.27
C PHE A 12 11.27 39.59 64.24
N VAL A 13 9.99 39.84 64.54
CA VAL A 13 8.91 38.87 64.33
C VAL A 13 8.48 38.98 62.85
N GLY A 14 8.88 38.01 62.04
CA GLY A 14 8.41 37.86 60.67
C GLY A 14 7.03 37.19 60.64
N ILE A 15 6.00 37.97 60.32
CA ILE A 15 4.68 37.44 59.93
C ILE A 15 4.79 36.98 58.47
N LEU A 16 4.83 35.67 58.25
CA LEU A 16 4.59 35.04 56.95
C LEU A 16 3.23 34.32 57.01
N SER A 17 2.15 35.07 56.78
CA SER A 17 0.85 34.49 56.48
C SER A 17 0.85 34.04 55.02
N GLY A 18 1.04 32.73 54.83
CA GLY A 18 0.97 32.08 53.52
C GLY A 18 -0.44 32.07 52.95
N CYS A 19 -0.63 32.78 51.83
CA CYS A 19 -1.74 32.57 50.90
C CYS A 19 -1.16 32.06 49.58
N GLY A 20 -1.25 30.74 49.33
CA GLY A 20 -0.69 30.17 48.09
C GLY A 20 -1.07 28.73 47.72
N GLY A 21 -2.01 28.07 48.42
CA GLY A 21 -2.27 26.63 48.24
C GLY A 21 -3.39 26.23 47.27
N GLY A 22 -4.17 27.17 46.71
CA GLY A 22 -5.45 26.85 46.04
C GLY A 22 -5.43 26.71 44.52
N LYS A 23 -4.48 27.33 43.81
CA LYS A 23 -4.45 27.32 42.33
C LYS A 23 -3.79 26.06 41.75
N SER A 24 -2.74 25.56 42.39
CA SER A 24 -1.96 24.39 41.96
C SER A 24 -2.80 23.09 41.92
N SER A 25 -3.70 22.86 42.88
CA SER A 25 -4.46 21.59 42.94
C SER A 25 -5.59 21.49 41.90
N LYS A 26 -6.19 22.62 41.49
CA LYS A 26 -7.23 22.65 40.46
C LYS A 26 -6.65 22.47 39.06
N GLU A 27 -5.53 23.12 38.78
CA GLU A 27 -4.79 22.96 37.50
C GLU A 27 -4.25 21.54 37.34
N GLU A 28 -3.69 20.96 38.41
CA GLU A 28 -3.22 19.57 38.39
C GLU A 28 -4.39 18.57 38.20
N LYS A 29 -5.54 18.81 38.85
CA LYS A 29 -6.74 17.98 38.67
C LYS A 29 -7.30 18.08 37.25
N LEU A 30 -7.30 19.28 36.66
CA LEU A 30 -7.73 19.49 35.28
C LEU A 30 -6.77 18.82 34.28
N ALA A 31 -5.46 18.90 34.51
CA ALA A 31 -4.46 18.22 33.71
C ALA A 31 -4.62 16.69 33.76
N LYS A 32 -4.84 16.12 34.95
CA LYS A 32 -5.12 14.67 35.13
C LYS A 32 -6.41 14.24 34.43
N LEU A 33 -7.47 15.03 34.52
CA LEU A 33 -8.74 14.75 33.82
C LEU A 33 -8.57 14.81 32.31
N LYS A 34 -7.84 15.81 31.80
CA LYS A 34 -7.53 15.94 30.38
C LYS A 34 -6.69 14.76 29.87
N ALA A 35 -5.61 14.41 30.57
CA ALA A 35 -4.76 13.27 30.22
C ALA A 35 -5.55 11.94 30.20
N LYS A 36 -6.45 11.74 31.18
CA LYS A 36 -7.35 10.58 31.20
C LYS A 36 -8.30 10.58 30.01
N ASN A 37 -8.89 11.72 29.67
CA ASN A 37 -9.80 11.85 28.53
C ASN A 37 -9.08 11.64 27.20
N ASP A 38 -7.87 12.20 27.04
CA ASP A 38 -7.03 12.02 25.85
C ASP A 38 -6.66 10.54 25.68
N SER A 39 -6.27 9.87 26.77
CA SER A 39 -6.02 8.41 26.77
C SER A 39 -7.26 7.61 26.38
N LEU A 40 -8.44 7.94 26.90
CA LEU A 40 -9.70 7.28 26.52
C LEU A 40 -10.03 7.48 25.04
N ASN A 41 -9.79 8.68 24.50
CA ASN A 41 -10.00 8.99 23.09
C ASN A 41 -9.04 8.22 22.18
N GLU A 42 -7.77 8.06 22.58
CA GLU A 42 -6.79 7.27 21.83
C GLU A 42 -7.16 5.79 21.77
N VAL A 43 -7.59 5.23 22.91
CA VAL A 43 -8.09 3.84 22.97
C VAL A 43 -9.34 3.69 22.10
N ALA A 44 -10.29 4.63 22.16
CA ALA A 44 -11.50 4.58 21.35
C ALA A 44 -11.20 4.65 19.85
N LEU A 45 -10.26 5.50 19.42
CA LEU A 45 -9.85 5.56 18.02
C LEU A 45 -9.17 4.26 17.56
N LEU A 46 -8.29 3.68 18.38
CA LEU A 46 -7.63 2.42 18.07
C LEU A 46 -8.64 1.28 17.91
N GLU A 47 -9.57 1.13 18.86
CA GLU A 47 -10.60 0.10 18.79
C GLU A 47 -11.54 0.31 17.60
N LYS A 48 -11.89 1.56 17.28
CA LYS A 48 -12.61 1.87 16.06
C LYS A 48 -11.83 1.47 14.81
N ALA A 49 -10.53 1.78 14.76
CA ALA A 49 -9.68 1.42 13.63
C ALA A 49 -9.56 -0.10 13.47
N LYS A 50 -9.39 -0.87 14.55
CA LYS A 50 -9.37 -2.35 14.50
C LYS A 50 -10.69 -2.96 14.02
N GLY A 51 -11.80 -2.24 14.16
CA GLY A 51 -13.09 -2.63 13.58
C GLY A 51 -13.12 -2.63 12.05
N PHE A 52 -12.25 -1.85 11.39
CA PHE A 52 -12.20 -1.73 9.92
C PHE A 52 -10.90 -2.26 9.31
N PHE A 53 -9.81 -2.29 10.06
CA PHE A 53 -8.47 -2.53 9.53
C PHE A 53 -7.75 -3.67 10.25
N GLN A 54 -6.78 -4.25 9.55
CA GLN A 54 -5.93 -5.32 10.07
C GLN A 54 -4.47 -5.01 9.75
N PRO A 55 -3.50 -5.45 10.58
CA PRO A 55 -2.11 -5.35 10.22
C PRO A 55 -1.77 -6.29 9.04
N ILE A 56 -0.78 -5.94 8.21
CA ILE A 56 -0.28 -6.84 7.17
C ILE A 56 0.37 -8.08 7.82
N PRO A 57 0.05 -9.30 7.36
CA PRO A 57 0.85 -10.48 7.68
C PRO A 57 2.26 -10.38 7.07
N GLU A 58 3.22 -11.09 7.66
CA GLU A 58 4.59 -11.14 7.12
C GLU A 58 4.69 -11.94 5.81
N VAL A 59 3.85 -12.96 5.66
CA VAL A 59 3.74 -13.79 4.45
C VAL A 59 2.26 -14.02 4.14
N ILE A 60 1.90 -13.92 2.87
CA ILE A 60 0.53 -14.13 2.40
C ILE A 60 0.41 -15.55 1.83
N GLU A 61 0.01 -16.48 2.68
CA GLU A 61 -0.06 -17.90 2.33
C GLU A 61 -1.07 -18.21 1.22
N ASN A 62 -0.76 -19.25 0.44
CA ASN A 62 -1.68 -19.87 -0.52
C ASN A 62 -1.59 -21.39 -0.40
N PRO A 63 -2.63 -22.07 0.13
CA PRO A 63 -2.62 -23.53 0.25
C PRO A 63 -2.43 -24.27 -1.09
N GLU A 64 -2.87 -23.70 -2.22
CA GLU A 64 -2.68 -24.29 -3.56
C GLU A 64 -1.26 -24.08 -4.13
N ASN A 65 -0.53 -23.12 -3.55
CA ASN A 65 0.85 -22.81 -3.89
C ASN A 65 1.64 -22.36 -2.64
N PRO A 66 1.99 -23.29 -1.74
CA PRO A 66 2.70 -22.95 -0.52
C PRO A 66 3.99 -22.19 -0.82
N VAL A 67 4.25 -21.12 -0.06
CA VAL A 67 5.44 -20.27 -0.21
C VAL A 67 6.64 -21.01 0.36
N THR A 68 7.61 -21.36 -0.49
CA THR A 68 8.85 -22.02 -0.08
C THR A 68 10.06 -21.17 -0.47
N PRO A 69 11.19 -21.24 0.27
CA PRO A 69 12.40 -20.51 -0.09
C PRO A 69 12.86 -20.74 -1.54
N ALA A 70 12.75 -21.98 -2.04
CA ALA A 70 13.12 -22.32 -3.42
C ALA A 70 12.20 -21.66 -4.46
N LYS A 71 10.88 -21.65 -4.24
CA LYS A 71 9.93 -20.95 -5.12
C LYS A 71 10.11 -19.44 -5.08
N VAL A 72 10.30 -18.86 -3.89
CA VAL A 72 10.56 -17.42 -3.73
C VAL A 72 11.84 -17.04 -4.45
N LYS A 73 12.91 -17.83 -4.33
CA LYS A 73 14.16 -17.61 -5.05
C LYS A 73 13.95 -17.67 -6.57
N LEU A 74 13.27 -18.69 -7.09
CA LEU A 74 12.97 -18.79 -8.52
C LEU A 74 12.11 -17.61 -9.01
N GLY A 75 11.05 -17.25 -8.27
CA GLY A 75 10.20 -16.12 -8.57
C GLY A 75 10.95 -14.80 -8.59
N HIS A 76 11.87 -14.60 -7.65
CA HIS A 76 12.73 -13.42 -7.60
C HIS A 76 13.62 -13.31 -8.86
N TYR A 77 14.20 -14.41 -9.34
CA TYR A 77 14.95 -14.40 -10.60
C TYR A 77 14.05 -14.05 -11.78
N LEU A 78 12.90 -14.72 -11.91
CA LEU A 78 11.96 -14.51 -13.00
C LEU A 78 11.41 -13.08 -13.04
N TYR A 79 11.14 -12.47 -11.88
CA TYR A 79 10.63 -11.11 -11.76
C TYR A 79 11.56 -10.06 -12.42
N PHE A 80 12.87 -10.25 -12.29
CA PHE A 80 13.88 -9.34 -12.85
C PHE A 80 14.37 -9.77 -14.24
N ASP A 81 14.07 -10.99 -14.69
CA ASP A 81 14.65 -11.56 -15.90
C ASP A 81 13.96 -11.07 -17.17
N LYS A 82 14.76 -10.49 -18.07
CA LYS A 82 14.31 -10.03 -19.38
C LYS A 82 14.03 -11.16 -20.36
N ASN A 83 14.49 -12.39 -20.11
CA ASN A 83 14.15 -13.54 -20.95
C ASN A 83 12.64 -13.79 -21.07
N LEU A 84 11.83 -13.22 -20.17
CA LEU A 84 10.37 -13.30 -20.18
C LEU A 84 9.72 -12.31 -21.16
N SER A 85 10.46 -11.42 -21.81
CA SER A 85 9.97 -10.58 -22.90
C SER A 85 10.51 -11.01 -24.25
N ARG A 86 9.76 -10.81 -25.34
CA ARG A 86 10.09 -11.36 -26.66
C ARG A 86 11.45 -10.92 -27.19
N LYS A 87 11.78 -9.62 -27.14
CA LYS A 87 13.07 -9.02 -27.51
C LYS A 87 14.09 -9.00 -26.37
N LYS A 88 13.73 -9.52 -25.20
CA LYS A 88 14.56 -9.53 -23.99
C LYS A 88 14.99 -8.13 -23.51
N THR A 89 14.09 -7.16 -23.59
CA THR A 89 14.37 -5.77 -23.18
C THR A 89 13.73 -5.38 -21.86
N MET A 90 12.70 -6.10 -21.40
CA MET A 90 11.91 -5.75 -20.22
C MET A 90 11.61 -6.96 -19.32
N SER A 91 11.30 -6.68 -18.06
CA SER A 91 10.90 -7.66 -17.03
C SER A 91 9.73 -7.09 -16.22
N CYS A 92 9.22 -7.84 -15.23
CA CYS A 92 8.18 -7.33 -14.32
C CYS A 92 8.63 -6.02 -13.65
N ASN A 93 9.91 -5.94 -13.25
CA ASN A 93 10.50 -4.75 -12.64
C ASN A 93 10.58 -3.53 -13.58
N SER A 94 10.33 -3.66 -14.89
CA SER A 94 10.30 -2.51 -15.80
C SER A 94 9.10 -1.59 -15.56
N CYS A 95 7.93 -2.16 -15.27
CA CYS A 95 6.71 -1.39 -14.95
C CYS A 95 6.43 -1.38 -13.44
N HIS A 96 6.86 -2.42 -12.74
CA HIS A 96 6.67 -2.59 -11.30
C HIS A 96 8.01 -2.47 -10.56
N ASN A 97 8.70 -1.35 -10.70
CA ASN A 97 10.05 -1.21 -10.17
C ASN A 97 10.06 -1.20 -8.63
N LEU A 98 10.71 -2.20 -8.02
CA LEU A 98 10.74 -2.36 -6.56
C LEU A 98 11.53 -1.26 -5.84
N GLU A 99 12.42 -0.53 -6.53
CA GLU A 99 13.09 0.65 -5.98
C GLU A 99 12.18 1.88 -5.90
N THR A 100 11.08 1.88 -6.65
CA THR A 100 10.07 2.95 -6.70
C THR A 100 8.70 2.43 -6.27
N PHE A 101 8.67 1.68 -5.17
CA PHE A 101 7.44 1.18 -4.54
C PHE A 101 6.58 0.27 -5.44
N GLY A 102 7.20 -0.47 -6.36
CA GLY A 102 6.54 -1.45 -7.22
C GLY A 102 5.72 -0.83 -8.36
N VAL A 103 6.04 0.40 -8.76
CA VAL A 103 5.45 1.11 -9.90
C VAL A 103 6.53 1.85 -10.71
N ASP A 104 6.18 2.35 -11.88
CA ASP A 104 7.05 3.18 -12.74
C ASP A 104 6.76 4.68 -12.67
N ASN A 105 5.73 5.07 -11.91
CA ASN A 105 5.24 6.45 -11.77
C ASN A 105 4.85 7.14 -13.09
N LEU A 106 4.36 6.37 -14.08
CA LEU A 106 3.80 6.90 -15.32
C LEU A 106 2.27 6.80 -15.34
N PRO A 107 1.56 7.65 -16.12
CA PRO A 107 0.11 7.49 -16.29
C PRO A 107 -0.26 6.11 -16.84
N THR A 108 0.46 5.67 -17.87
CA THR A 108 0.39 4.32 -18.44
C THR A 108 1.80 3.86 -18.82
N SER A 109 2.05 2.56 -18.70
CA SER A 109 3.40 2.00 -18.85
C SER A 109 3.72 1.64 -20.31
N PRO A 110 4.94 1.90 -20.79
CA PRO A 110 5.39 1.46 -22.11
C PRO A 110 5.68 -0.05 -22.13
N GLY A 111 5.16 -0.73 -23.13
CA GLY A 111 5.50 -2.13 -23.45
C GLY A 111 6.81 -2.29 -24.21
N GLU A 112 7.12 -3.53 -24.59
CA GLU A 112 8.35 -3.89 -25.32
C GLU A 112 8.49 -3.14 -26.67
N GLU A 113 7.36 -2.89 -27.33
CA GLU A 113 7.29 -2.17 -28.61
C GLU A 113 7.23 -0.64 -28.44
N GLY A 114 7.37 -0.13 -27.21
CA GLY A 114 7.30 1.30 -26.90
C GLY A 114 5.89 1.90 -26.93
N LYS A 115 4.86 1.10 -27.19
CA LYS A 115 3.45 1.50 -27.07
C LYS A 115 3.03 1.42 -25.61
N ASN A 116 2.30 2.42 -25.13
CA ASN A 116 1.74 2.37 -23.79
C ASN A 116 0.54 1.42 -23.71
N GLY A 117 0.37 0.81 -22.55
CA GLY A 117 -0.88 0.16 -22.15
C GLY A 117 -2.01 1.18 -21.95
N GLU A 118 -3.20 0.67 -21.60
CA GLU A 118 -4.40 1.51 -21.45
C GLU A 118 -4.66 1.97 -20.02
N ARG A 119 -3.99 1.36 -19.04
CA ARG A 119 -4.20 1.60 -17.62
C ARG A 119 -2.88 1.87 -16.90
N ASN A 120 -2.96 2.60 -15.80
CA ASN A 120 -1.88 2.79 -14.85
C ASN A 120 -1.50 1.45 -14.22
N SER A 121 -0.20 1.22 -14.08
CA SER A 121 0.36 0.01 -13.45
C SER A 121 0.26 0.14 -11.92
N PRO A 122 -0.63 -0.61 -11.25
CA PRO A 122 -0.72 -0.56 -9.79
C PRO A 122 0.53 -1.16 -9.15
N THR A 123 0.75 -0.87 -7.87
CA THR A 123 1.88 -1.47 -7.14
C THR A 123 1.73 -2.98 -6.98
N VAL A 124 2.83 -3.72 -7.13
CA VAL A 124 2.93 -5.15 -6.76
C VAL A 124 3.03 -5.35 -5.23
N LEU A 125 3.36 -4.30 -4.49
CA LEU A 125 3.53 -4.38 -3.04
C LEU A 125 2.19 -4.65 -2.37
N ASN A 126 2.11 -5.72 -1.58
CA ASN A 126 0.89 -6.20 -0.92
C ASN A 126 -0.22 -6.64 -1.89
N ALA A 127 0.02 -6.75 -3.20
CA ALA A 127 -0.99 -7.11 -4.20
C ALA A 127 -1.58 -8.51 -3.96
N ALA A 128 -0.81 -9.43 -3.39
CA ALA A 128 -1.25 -10.79 -3.06
C ALA A 128 -2.35 -10.87 -1.98
N LEU A 129 -2.61 -9.78 -1.23
CA LEU A 129 -3.75 -9.70 -0.30
C LEU A 129 -5.07 -9.33 -0.99
N GLN A 130 -5.04 -8.93 -2.26
CA GLN A 130 -6.26 -8.55 -2.97
C GLN A 130 -7.06 -9.80 -3.38
N PHE A 131 -8.39 -9.73 -3.29
CA PHE A 131 -9.27 -10.86 -3.63
C PHE A 131 -9.30 -11.20 -5.14
N ALA A 132 -8.85 -10.26 -5.97
CA ALA A 132 -8.70 -10.37 -7.41
C ALA A 132 -7.58 -9.40 -7.85
N GLN A 133 -7.06 -9.58 -9.06
CA GLN A 133 -5.95 -8.81 -9.63
C GLN A 133 -6.39 -7.99 -10.86
N PHE A 134 -5.58 -7.00 -11.25
CA PHE A 134 -5.91 -5.93 -12.23
C PHE A 134 -7.01 -4.98 -11.75
N TRP A 135 -7.21 -3.87 -12.45
CA TRP A 135 -8.26 -2.88 -12.15
C TRP A 135 -9.69 -3.43 -12.33
N ASP A 136 -9.87 -4.37 -13.25
CA ASP A 136 -11.17 -5.00 -13.58
C ASP A 136 -11.38 -6.35 -12.87
N GLY A 137 -10.37 -6.86 -12.14
CA GLY A 137 -10.47 -8.10 -11.39
C GLY A 137 -10.46 -9.37 -12.23
N ARG A 138 -9.97 -9.32 -13.47
CA ARG A 138 -10.02 -10.46 -14.42
C ARG A 138 -9.15 -11.67 -14.06
N ALA A 139 -8.27 -11.55 -13.07
CA ALA A 139 -7.44 -12.65 -12.58
C ALA A 139 -7.71 -12.88 -11.09
N LYS A 140 -7.79 -14.14 -10.66
CA LYS A 140 -8.21 -14.52 -9.31
C LYS A 140 -7.15 -14.25 -8.25
N ASP A 141 -5.87 -14.39 -8.61
CA ASP A 141 -4.72 -14.27 -7.71
C ASP A 141 -3.46 -13.84 -8.46
N VAL A 142 -2.38 -13.58 -7.72
CA VAL A 142 -1.09 -13.14 -8.27
C VAL A 142 -0.44 -14.20 -9.15
N GLU A 143 -0.65 -15.49 -8.87
CA GLU A 143 -0.16 -16.57 -9.73
C GLU A 143 -0.78 -16.53 -11.13
N GLU A 144 -2.10 -16.40 -11.22
CA GLU A 144 -2.77 -16.24 -12.51
C GLU A 144 -2.31 -14.95 -13.21
N GLN A 145 -2.32 -13.83 -12.47
CA GLN A 145 -1.95 -12.51 -12.99
C GLN A 145 -0.55 -12.49 -13.58
N ALA A 146 0.46 -13.06 -12.91
CA ALA A 146 1.86 -13.01 -13.32
C ALA A 146 2.12 -13.59 -14.71
N GLY A 147 1.25 -14.49 -15.19
CA GLY A 147 1.35 -15.02 -16.55
C GLY A 147 0.83 -14.06 -17.62
N MET A 148 -0.20 -13.26 -17.32
CA MET A 148 -0.89 -12.49 -18.37
C MET A 148 -0.01 -11.43 -19.04
N PRO A 149 0.80 -10.61 -18.32
CA PRO A 149 1.75 -9.66 -18.90
C PRO A 149 2.72 -10.25 -19.92
N ILE A 150 3.16 -11.48 -19.65
CA ILE A 150 4.14 -12.19 -20.46
C ILE A 150 3.64 -12.33 -21.90
N LEU A 151 2.36 -12.69 -22.07
CA LEU A 151 1.75 -12.93 -23.38
C LEU A 151 1.09 -11.69 -23.97
N ASN A 152 0.95 -10.61 -23.21
CA ASN A 152 0.27 -9.41 -23.67
C ASN A 152 1.12 -8.69 -24.73
N PRO A 153 0.60 -8.46 -25.96
CA PRO A 153 1.36 -7.82 -27.04
C PRO A 153 1.73 -6.36 -26.79
N VAL A 154 1.06 -5.68 -25.86
CA VAL A 154 1.41 -4.30 -25.44
C VAL A 154 2.26 -4.26 -24.16
N GLU A 155 2.64 -5.42 -23.63
CA GLU A 155 3.55 -5.53 -22.48
C GLU A 155 4.79 -6.33 -22.92
N MET A 156 4.95 -7.59 -22.52
CA MET A 156 6.17 -8.38 -22.74
C MET A 156 6.17 -9.18 -24.07
N ASN A 157 5.01 -9.30 -24.72
CA ASN A 157 4.84 -9.77 -26.10
C ASN A 157 5.43 -11.16 -26.45
N ILE A 158 5.49 -12.09 -25.50
CA ILE A 158 5.87 -13.48 -25.79
C ILE A 158 4.80 -14.13 -26.69
N PRO A 159 5.17 -14.74 -27.83
CA PRO A 159 4.20 -15.28 -28.79
C PRO A 159 3.31 -16.41 -28.25
N SER A 160 3.86 -17.28 -27.40
CA SER A 160 3.11 -18.38 -26.79
C SER A 160 3.80 -18.92 -25.54
N LYS A 161 3.06 -19.69 -24.73
CA LYS A 161 3.60 -20.35 -23.54
C LYS A 161 4.73 -21.32 -23.91
N GLU A 162 4.53 -22.08 -24.99
CA GLU A 162 5.48 -23.08 -25.50
C GLU A 162 6.78 -22.41 -25.95
N PHE A 163 6.70 -21.26 -26.61
CA PHE A 163 7.87 -20.49 -27.02
C PHE A 163 8.73 -20.07 -25.80
N LEU A 164 8.11 -19.56 -24.74
CA LEU A 164 8.85 -19.18 -23.54
C LEU A 164 9.44 -20.39 -22.84
N ILE A 165 8.70 -21.49 -22.73
CA ILE A 165 9.18 -22.71 -22.08
C ILE A 165 10.34 -23.33 -22.86
N ASP A 166 10.28 -23.39 -24.20
CA ASP A 166 11.42 -23.81 -25.04
C ASP A 166 12.64 -22.90 -24.80
N ARG A 167 12.44 -21.58 -24.76
CA ARG A 167 13.52 -20.62 -24.48
C ARG A 167 14.17 -20.86 -23.12
N LEU A 168 13.37 -20.94 -22.05
CA LEU A 168 13.88 -21.14 -20.70
C LEU A 168 14.50 -22.53 -20.52
N SER A 169 14.02 -23.54 -21.27
CA SER A 169 14.61 -24.89 -21.24
C SER A 169 16.06 -24.93 -21.73
N LYS A 170 16.49 -23.95 -22.54
CA LYS A 170 17.87 -23.83 -23.03
C LYS A 170 18.83 -23.20 -22.00
N ILE A 171 18.32 -22.79 -20.84
CA ILE A 171 19.10 -22.16 -19.77
C ILE A 171 19.26 -23.16 -18.62
N GLU A 172 20.46 -23.73 -18.47
CA GLU A 172 20.76 -24.76 -17.45
C GLU A 172 20.39 -24.31 -16.02
N LYS A 173 20.57 -23.02 -15.73
CA LYS A 173 20.19 -22.43 -14.44
C LYS A 173 18.69 -22.60 -14.16
N TYR A 174 17.83 -22.34 -15.14
CA TYR A 174 16.39 -22.52 -14.94
C TYR A 174 16.02 -23.98 -14.79
N GLN A 175 16.59 -24.90 -15.58
CA GLN A 175 16.34 -26.33 -15.38
C GLN A 175 16.61 -26.76 -13.92
N LYS A 176 17.72 -26.30 -13.34
CA LYS A 176 18.08 -26.57 -11.94
C LYS A 176 17.12 -25.91 -10.95
N MET A 177 16.84 -24.63 -11.10
CA MET A 177 15.99 -23.88 -10.16
C MET A 177 14.54 -24.36 -10.17
N PHE A 178 13.98 -24.72 -11.33
CA PHE A 178 12.64 -25.29 -11.41
C PHE A 178 12.57 -26.66 -10.73
N LYS A 179 13.59 -27.52 -10.91
CA LYS A 179 13.67 -28.81 -10.21
C LYS A 179 13.76 -28.65 -8.69
N GLU A 180 14.49 -27.64 -8.21
CA GLU A 180 14.59 -27.33 -6.79
C GLU A 180 13.27 -26.77 -6.21
N ALA A 181 12.59 -25.90 -6.96
CA ALA A 181 11.35 -25.25 -6.52
C ALA A 181 10.11 -26.16 -6.57
N PHE A 182 10.12 -27.18 -7.44
CA PHE A 182 9.00 -28.10 -7.67
C PHE A 182 9.49 -29.56 -7.71
N PRO A 183 10.00 -30.10 -6.59
CA PRO A 183 10.64 -31.43 -6.56
C PRO A 183 9.68 -32.59 -6.83
N ASP A 184 8.38 -32.39 -6.59
CA ASP A 184 7.33 -33.40 -6.79
C ASP A 184 6.78 -33.44 -8.23
N ASP A 185 7.25 -32.55 -9.11
CA ASP A 185 6.84 -32.49 -10.52
C ASP A 185 7.90 -33.15 -11.41
N ASN A 186 7.49 -34.14 -12.20
CA ASN A 186 8.39 -34.84 -13.12
C ASN A 186 8.88 -33.94 -14.27
N GLN A 187 8.11 -32.90 -14.61
CA GLN A 187 8.48 -31.91 -15.63
C GLN A 187 8.28 -30.51 -15.05
N PRO A 188 9.16 -30.06 -14.15
CA PRO A 188 8.89 -28.88 -13.32
C PRO A 188 8.93 -27.56 -14.10
N LEU A 189 9.65 -27.51 -15.22
CA LEU A 189 9.74 -26.31 -16.07
C LEU A 189 8.49 -26.19 -16.95
N THR A 190 7.40 -25.69 -16.35
CA THR A 190 6.13 -25.41 -17.04
C THR A 190 5.73 -23.95 -16.84
N TYR A 191 4.84 -23.47 -17.71
CA TYR A 191 4.29 -22.12 -17.60
C TYR A 191 3.50 -21.93 -16.30
N LYS A 192 2.80 -22.98 -15.84
CA LYS A 192 2.07 -22.98 -14.57
C LYS A 192 3.03 -22.86 -13.37
N ASN A 193 4.15 -23.55 -13.40
CA ASN A 193 5.15 -23.45 -12.33
C ASN A 193 5.91 -22.13 -12.37
N LEU A 194 6.08 -21.52 -13.56
CA LEU A 194 6.59 -20.15 -13.69
C LEU A 194 5.64 -19.15 -12.99
N GLN A 195 4.34 -19.22 -13.28
CA GLN A 195 3.30 -18.43 -12.62
C GLN A 195 3.34 -18.59 -11.10
N LYS A 196 3.39 -19.84 -10.61
CA LYS A 196 3.49 -20.16 -9.19
C LYS A 196 4.76 -19.62 -8.53
N ALA A 197 5.89 -19.64 -9.21
CA ALA A 197 7.14 -19.14 -8.68
C ALA A 197 7.11 -17.62 -8.53
N ILE A 198 6.68 -16.89 -9.57
CA ILE A 198 6.53 -15.43 -9.52
C ILE A 198 5.53 -15.04 -8.42
N GLY A 199 4.35 -15.65 -8.38
CA GLY A 199 3.35 -15.38 -7.34
C GLY A 199 3.86 -15.71 -5.93
N ALA A 200 4.70 -16.74 -5.75
CA ALA A 200 5.32 -17.03 -4.46
C ALA A 200 6.29 -15.91 -4.03
N PHE A 201 7.04 -15.30 -4.95
CA PHE A 201 7.85 -14.12 -4.66
C PHE A 201 6.98 -12.91 -4.30
N GLU A 202 5.94 -12.63 -5.09
CA GLU A 202 5.01 -11.52 -4.86
C GLU A 202 4.27 -11.61 -3.51
N ARG A 203 3.97 -12.83 -3.05
CA ARG A 203 3.41 -13.10 -1.70
C ARG A 203 4.34 -12.71 -0.55
N THR A 204 5.62 -12.46 -0.83
CA THR A 204 6.59 -11.94 0.15
C THR A 204 6.82 -10.44 0.02
N LEU A 205 6.20 -9.76 -0.95
CA LEU A 205 6.33 -8.31 -1.16
C LEU A 205 5.39 -7.53 -0.24
N THR A 206 5.41 -7.88 1.05
CA THR A 206 4.63 -7.23 2.11
C THR A 206 5.41 -6.06 2.68
N THR A 207 4.75 -4.92 2.87
CA THR A 207 5.37 -3.70 3.43
C THR A 207 4.59 -3.17 4.65
N PRO A 208 4.68 -3.82 5.82
CA PRO A 208 4.11 -3.27 7.05
C PRO A 208 4.65 -1.86 7.33
N SER A 209 3.79 -0.98 7.85
CA SER A 209 4.06 0.43 8.08
C SER A 209 3.91 0.83 9.56
N ARG A 210 4.04 2.12 9.85
CA ARG A 210 3.74 2.69 11.18
C ARG A 210 2.28 2.46 11.58
N PHE A 211 1.36 2.43 10.62
CA PHE A 211 -0.04 2.11 10.90
C PHE A 211 -0.22 0.69 11.45
N ASP A 212 0.55 -0.30 10.98
CA ASP A 212 0.50 -1.66 11.53
C ASP A 212 0.99 -1.72 12.98
N LYS A 213 1.99 -0.91 13.35
CA LYS A 213 2.43 -0.76 14.75
C LYS A 213 1.32 -0.15 15.61
N TYR A 214 0.63 0.88 15.10
CA TYR A 214 -0.52 1.48 15.77
C TYR A 214 -1.65 0.48 16.01
N LEU A 215 -2.02 -0.31 14.98
CA LEU A 215 -3.03 -1.37 15.11
C LEU A 215 -2.65 -2.44 16.15
N LYS A 216 -1.34 -2.67 16.35
CA LYS A 216 -0.79 -3.58 17.38
C LYS A 216 -0.70 -2.95 18.78
N GLY A 217 -1.14 -1.69 18.96
CA GLY A 217 -1.22 -1.02 20.26
C GLY A 217 -0.12 0.02 20.55
N ASP A 218 0.77 0.29 19.60
CA ASP A 218 1.74 1.38 19.73
C ASP A 218 1.09 2.73 19.40
N PHE A 219 0.53 3.38 20.41
CA PHE A 219 -0.09 4.71 20.27
C PHE A 219 0.89 5.79 19.81
N THR A 220 2.21 5.58 19.93
CA THR A 220 3.23 6.55 19.53
C THR A 220 3.63 6.44 18.06
N ALA A 221 3.19 5.37 17.38
CA ALA A 221 3.51 5.14 15.97
C ALA A 221 2.87 6.17 15.02
N LEU A 222 1.75 6.79 15.43
CA LEU A 222 1.09 7.86 14.70
C LEU A 222 1.22 9.20 15.42
N SER A 223 1.46 10.26 14.64
CA SER A 223 1.37 11.64 15.11
C SER A 223 -0.07 12.01 15.45
N LYS A 224 -0.25 13.19 16.07
CA LYS A 224 -1.59 13.72 16.36
C LYS A 224 -2.36 13.99 15.07
N GLU A 225 -1.72 14.60 14.08
CA GLU A 225 -2.30 14.94 12.79
C GLU A 225 -2.69 13.68 12.01
N GLU A 226 -1.87 12.63 12.06
CA GLU A 226 -2.18 11.32 11.45
C GLU A 226 -3.38 10.65 12.12
N LYS A 227 -3.51 10.75 13.46
CA LYS A 227 -4.69 10.26 14.19
C LYS A 227 -5.95 11.04 13.84
N GLU A 228 -5.85 12.37 13.70
CA GLU A 228 -6.97 13.20 13.22
C GLU A 228 -7.36 12.83 11.78
N GLY A 229 -6.38 12.55 10.91
CA GLY A 229 -6.58 12.03 9.57
C GLY A 229 -7.27 10.67 9.52
N LEU A 230 -6.83 9.73 10.34
CA LEU A 230 -7.45 8.42 10.50
C LEU A 230 -8.92 8.55 10.94
N LYS A 231 -9.18 9.41 11.92
CA LYS A 231 -10.54 9.68 12.39
C LYS A 231 -11.41 10.26 11.26
N LEU A 232 -10.90 11.22 10.50
CA LEU A 232 -11.60 11.79 9.35
C LEU A 232 -11.83 10.77 8.23
N PHE A 233 -10.88 9.87 7.99
CA PHE A 233 -11.02 8.79 7.01
C PHE A 233 -12.14 7.82 7.39
N ILE A 234 -12.20 7.43 8.66
CA ILE A 234 -13.25 6.55 9.20
C ILE A 234 -14.61 7.26 9.19
N ASP A 235 -14.70 8.44 9.82
CA ASP A 235 -15.98 9.18 9.97
C ASP A 235 -16.47 9.78 8.65
N GLY A 236 -15.55 10.02 7.72
CA GLY A 236 -15.83 10.44 6.36
C GLY A 236 -16.57 9.38 5.56
N GLY A 237 -16.44 8.10 5.93
CA GLY A 237 -17.08 6.97 5.24
C GLY A 237 -16.19 6.28 4.21
N CYS A 238 -14.91 6.67 4.10
CA CYS A 238 -13.95 6.04 3.18
C CYS A 238 -13.80 4.53 3.46
N VAL A 239 -13.94 4.13 4.72
CA VAL A 239 -13.89 2.74 5.19
C VAL A 239 -15.03 1.85 4.67
N THR A 240 -16.05 2.41 4.03
CA THR A 240 -17.08 1.63 3.34
C THR A 240 -16.49 0.78 2.21
N CYS A 241 -15.43 1.28 1.57
CA CYS A 241 -14.75 0.62 0.45
C CYS A 241 -13.30 0.29 0.79
N HIS A 242 -12.62 1.18 1.52
CA HIS A 242 -11.21 1.06 1.86
C HIS A 242 -11.02 0.50 3.27
N ALA A 243 -11.11 -0.82 3.39
CA ALA A 243 -11.01 -1.56 4.65
C ALA A 243 -10.08 -2.78 4.54
N GLY A 244 -9.94 -3.52 5.64
CA GLY A 244 -9.10 -4.70 5.73
C GLY A 244 -7.61 -4.39 5.80
N ALA A 245 -6.78 -5.41 5.58
CA ALA A 245 -5.33 -5.27 5.68
C ALA A 245 -4.77 -4.25 4.68
N ASN A 246 -5.33 -4.13 3.46
CA ASN A 246 -4.82 -3.25 2.41
C ASN A 246 -5.53 -1.89 2.30
N LEU A 247 -6.53 -1.63 3.15
CA LEU A 247 -7.41 -0.47 3.03
C LEU A 247 -8.00 -0.39 1.61
N GLY A 248 -8.51 -1.53 1.12
CA GLY A 248 -8.95 -1.71 -0.26
C GLY A 248 -8.57 -3.09 -0.80
N GLY A 249 -8.95 -3.36 -2.05
CA GLY A 249 -8.67 -4.63 -2.70
C GLY A 249 -9.52 -5.80 -2.21
N THR A 250 -10.72 -5.55 -1.70
CA THR A 250 -11.65 -6.57 -1.17
C THR A 250 -13.01 -6.61 -1.87
N MET A 251 -13.28 -5.65 -2.75
CA MET A 251 -14.53 -5.56 -3.49
C MET A 251 -14.38 -4.77 -4.80
N PHE A 252 -15.40 -4.87 -5.65
CA PHE A 252 -15.63 -3.94 -6.74
C PHE A 252 -16.56 -2.82 -6.30
N GLN A 253 -16.33 -1.61 -6.81
CA GLN A 253 -17.22 -0.47 -6.63
C GLN A 253 -17.32 0.33 -7.92
N LYS A 254 -18.49 0.95 -8.12
CA LYS A 254 -18.68 1.88 -9.23
C LYS A 254 -17.89 3.15 -8.93
N PHE A 255 -16.98 3.54 -9.82
CA PHE A 255 -16.31 4.82 -9.72
C PHE A 255 -17.25 5.91 -10.26
N GLY A 256 -17.73 6.78 -9.38
CA GLY A 256 -18.73 7.78 -9.73
C GLY A 256 -20.14 7.39 -9.30
N VAL A 257 -20.34 7.15 -8.01
CA VAL A 257 -21.70 6.94 -7.44
C VAL A 257 -22.56 8.20 -7.55
N TYR A 258 -21.95 9.38 -7.35
CA TYR A 258 -22.62 10.69 -7.32
C TYR A 258 -22.21 11.62 -8.47
N GLY A 259 -21.81 11.05 -9.60
CA GLY A 259 -21.44 11.79 -10.81
C GLY A 259 -20.45 10.99 -11.65
N ASN A 260 -20.30 11.32 -12.93
CA ASN A 260 -19.37 10.57 -13.76
C ASN A 260 -17.93 10.86 -13.34
N TYR A 261 -17.12 9.82 -13.13
CA TYR A 261 -15.76 10.02 -12.66
C TYR A 261 -14.91 10.86 -13.63
N TRP A 262 -15.10 10.70 -14.95
CA TRP A 262 -14.31 11.39 -15.98
C TRP A 262 -14.49 12.90 -15.98
N ASP A 263 -15.65 13.40 -15.52
CA ASP A 263 -15.88 14.83 -15.34
C ASP A 263 -14.95 15.43 -14.28
N TYR A 264 -14.46 14.61 -13.34
CA TYR A 264 -13.58 15.00 -12.24
C TYR A 264 -12.12 14.60 -12.48
N THR A 265 -11.86 13.38 -12.95
CA THR A 265 -10.50 12.86 -13.18
C THR A 265 -9.87 13.42 -14.45
N LYS A 266 -10.68 13.97 -15.37
CA LYS A 266 -10.24 14.42 -16.70
C LYS A 266 -9.63 13.29 -17.55
N SER A 267 -10.06 12.06 -17.29
CA SER A 267 -9.70 10.88 -18.09
C SER A 267 -10.03 11.14 -19.57
N GLU A 268 -9.06 10.94 -20.46
CA GLU A 268 -9.24 11.14 -21.90
C GLU A 268 -10.15 10.08 -22.52
N LYS A 269 -10.10 8.87 -21.97
CA LYS A 269 -10.93 7.73 -22.35
C LYS A 269 -11.85 7.35 -21.19
N ILE A 270 -13.07 6.98 -21.52
CA ILE A 270 -14.02 6.42 -20.58
C ILE A 270 -13.79 4.90 -20.57
N ASP A 271 -13.09 4.43 -19.54
CA ASP A 271 -12.83 3.02 -19.27
C ASP A 271 -14.07 2.37 -18.65
N GLU A 272 -14.57 1.31 -19.29
CA GLU A 272 -15.76 0.59 -18.83
C GLU A 272 -15.50 -0.28 -17.59
N GLY A 273 -14.24 -0.41 -17.15
CA GLY A 273 -13.86 -1.15 -15.96
C GLY A 273 -14.12 -2.65 -16.11
N LYS A 274 -14.88 -3.20 -15.16
CA LYS A 274 -15.27 -4.62 -15.11
C LYS A 274 -16.14 -5.04 -16.30
N ALA A 275 -16.95 -4.15 -16.85
CA ALA A 275 -17.77 -4.46 -18.03
C ALA A 275 -16.94 -4.81 -19.27
N ALA A 276 -15.71 -4.32 -19.39
CA ALA A 276 -14.81 -4.72 -20.48
C ALA A 276 -14.45 -6.22 -20.44
N VAL A 277 -14.63 -6.87 -19.28
CA VAL A 277 -14.39 -8.31 -19.07
C VAL A 277 -15.69 -9.09 -19.14
N THR A 278 -16.76 -8.60 -18.51
CA THR A 278 -18.03 -9.35 -18.39
C THR A 278 -18.98 -9.15 -19.56
N GLY A 279 -18.89 -8.02 -20.28
CA GLY A 279 -19.82 -7.62 -21.32
C GLY A 279 -21.17 -7.10 -20.80
N GLU A 280 -21.33 -7.00 -19.49
CA GLU A 280 -22.61 -6.67 -18.85
C GLU A 280 -22.73 -5.17 -18.57
N GLU A 281 -23.83 -4.55 -18.98
CA GLU A 281 -24.06 -3.10 -18.81
C GLU A 281 -24.04 -2.68 -17.33
N PHE A 282 -24.52 -3.54 -16.43
CA PHE A 282 -24.58 -3.24 -14.99
C PHE A 282 -23.18 -3.16 -14.35
N ASP A 283 -22.17 -3.77 -14.97
CA ASP A 283 -20.78 -3.76 -14.50
C ASP A 283 -20.00 -2.53 -15.00
N LYS A 284 -20.62 -1.63 -15.78
CA LYS A 284 -19.93 -0.46 -16.31
C LYS A 284 -19.43 0.45 -15.21
N TYR A 285 -18.17 0.83 -15.34
CA TYR A 285 -17.43 1.73 -14.44
C TYR A 285 -17.23 1.14 -13.05
N PHE A 286 -17.45 -0.17 -12.87
CA PHE A 286 -17.00 -0.87 -11.67
C PHE A 286 -15.51 -1.18 -11.80
N PHE A 287 -14.76 -0.81 -10.77
CA PHE A 287 -13.36 -1.13 -10.63
C PHE A 287 -13.14 -1.86 -9.32
N LYS A 288 -12.12 -2.72 -9.25
CA LYS A 288 -11.64 -3.22 -7.97
C LYS A 288 -11.12 -2.02 -7.19
N VAL A 289 -11.63 -1.85 -5.96
CA VAL A 289 -11.17 -0.78 -5.07
C VAL A 289 -9.66 -0.94 -4.89
N PRO A 290 -8.83 0.06 -5.26
CA PRO A 290 -7.38 -0.06 -5.14
C PRO A 290 -6.95 -0.08 -3.68
N ILE A 291 -5.78 -0.66 -3.42
CA ILE A 291 -5.15 -0.62 -2.10
C ILE A 291 -4.63 0.79 -1.83
N LEU A 292 -4.60 1.22 -0.57
CA LEU A 292 -4.06 2.53 -0.19
C LEU A 292 -2.69 2.46 0.49
N ARG A 293 -2.16 1.25 0.69
CA ARG A 293 -0.77 1.09 1.16
C ARG A 293 0.20 1.67 0.13
N ASN A 294 1.16 2.45 0.62
CA ASN A 294 2.13 3.18 -0.20
C ASN A 294 1.51 4.18 -1.20
N VAL A 295 0.24 4.57 -1.06
CA VAL A 295 -0.43 5.45 -2.05
C VAL A 295 0.29 6.78 -2.27
N THR A 296 0.96 7.32 -1.25
CA THR A 296 1.76 8.55 -1.36
C THR A 296 2.99 8.43 -2.27
N LYS A 297 3.36 7.21 -2.68
CA LYS A 297 4.51 6.90 -3.55
C LYS A 297 4.11 6.41 -4.93
N THR A 298 2.83 6.06 -5.12
CA THR A 298 2.34 5.42 -6.35
C THR A 298 1.51 6.38 -7.19
N TYR A 299 1.93 7.64 -7.27
CA TYR A 299 1.37 8.59 -8.23
C TYR A 299 1.78 8.19 -9.66
N PRO A 300 1.04 8.60 -10.70
CA PRO A 300 -0.27 9.27 -10.63
C PRO A 300 -1.42 8.30 -10.28
N TYR A 301 -2.60 8.84 -9.98
CA TYR A 301 -3.72 8.13 -9.38
C TYR A 301 -4.83 7.78 -10.37
N PHE A 302 -5.67 6.82 -9.93
CA PHE A 302 -6.78 6.20 -10.68
C PHE A 302 -6.33 5.24 -11.78
N HIS A 303 -7.30 4.60 -12.43
CA HIS A 303 -7.09 3.49 -13.35
C HIS A 303 -6.25 3.84 -14.58
N ASP A 304 -6.20 5.11 -14.97
CA ASP A 304 -5.49 5.63 -16.13
C ASP A 304 -4.37 6.63 -15.75
N GLY A 305 -4.17 6.87 -14.45
CA GLY A 305 -3.14 7.78 -13.97
C GLY A 305 -3.38 9.25 -14.35
N SER A 306 -4.64 9.67 -14.51
CA SER A 306 -4.96 11.03 -14.97
C SER A 306 -4.81 12.11 -13.90
N VAL A 307 -4.62 11.75 -12.63
CA VAL A 307 -4.54 12.70 -11.51
C VAL A 307 -3.19 12.61 -10.80
N GLU A 308 -2.41 13.67 -10.80
CA GLU A 308 -1.04 13.65 -10.24
C GLU A 308 -0.97 13.85 -8.72
N LYS A 309 -1.89 14.65 -8.15
CA LYS A 309 -1.81 15.08 -6.74
C LYS A 309 -2.74 14.28 -5.85
N LEU A 310 -2.21 13.76 -4.74
CA LEU A 310 -2.99 12.92 -3.83
C LEU A 310 -4.15 13.68 -3.19
N GLY A 311 -3.95 14.97 -2.87
CA GLY A 311 -5.00 15.82 -2.33
C GLY A 311 -6.18 15.97 -3.30
N ASP A 312 -5.91 16.06 -4.61
CA ASP A 312 -6.96 16.13 -5.63
C ASP A 312 -7.67 14.79 -5.75
N ALA A 313 -6.94 13.67 -5.72
CA ALA A 313 -7.54 12.33 -5.69
C ALA A 313 -8.46 12.13 -4.47
N VAL A 314 -8.06 12.60 -3.28
CA VAL A 314 -8.89 12.57 -2.05
C VAL A 314 -10.17 13.40 -2.22
N LYS A 315 -10.07 14.60 -2.79
CA LYS A 315 -11.26 15.46 -3.06
C LYS A 315 -12.20 14.81 -4.06
N ILE A 316 -11.65 14.24 -5.14
CA ILE A 316 -12.44 13.54 -6.16
C ILE A 316 -13.19 12.37 -5.51
N MET A 317 -12.50 11.51 -4.75
CA MET A 317 -13.15 10.39 -4.05
C MET A 317 -14.25 10.85 -3.08
N ALA A 318 -13.98 11.90 -2.29
CA ALA A 318 -15.00 12.44 -1.39
C ALA A 318 -16.22 12.96 -2.15
N LYS A 319 -16.02 13.57 -3.32
CA LYS A 319 -17.10 14.09 -4.15
C LYS A 319 -17.87 12.98 -4.86
N THR A 320 -17.18 12.11 -5.59
CA THR A 320 -17.79 11.12 -6.48
C THR A 320 -18.37 9.93 -5.72
N GLU A 321 -17.78 9.55 -4.59
CA GLU A 321 -18.19 8.35 -3.85
C GLU A 321 -19.07 8.66 -2.62
N LEU A 322 -18.92 9.85 -2.04
CA LEU A 322 -19.57 10.22 -0.79
C LEU A 322 -20.44 11.48 -0.88
N ASN A 323 -20.42 12.18 -2.03
CA ASN A 323 -21.06 13.48 -2.24
C ASN A 323 -20.70 14.52 -1.16
N LYS A 324 -19.43 14.55 -0.77
CA LYS A 324 -18.90 15.48 0.24
C LYS A 324 -17.86 16.41 -0.37
N ASP A 325 -17.90 17.66 0.07
CA ASP A 325 -16.86 18.64 -0.24
C ASP A 325 -15.96 18.77 1.01
N LEU A 326 -14.70 18.36 0.89
CA LEU A 326 -13.72 18.45 1.97
C LEU A 326 -12.99 19.79 1.94
N THR A 327 -12.73 20.37 3.11
CA THR A 327 -11.83 21.53 3.21
C THR A 327 -10.38 21.12 2.97
N GLU A 328 -9.53 22.07 2.59
CA GLU A 328 -8.08 21.80 2.43
C GLU A 328 -7.44 21.23 3.71
N GLU A 329 -7.87 21.71 4.88
CA GLU A 329 -7.39 21.18 6.17
C GLU A 329 -7.78 19.71 6.35
N GLN A 330 -9.02 19.34 6.03
CA GLN A 330 -9.48 17.94 6.10
C GLN A 330 -8.69 17.05 5.13
N VAL A 331 -8.46 17.53 3.90
CA VAL A 331 -7.67 16.82 2.89
C VAL A 331 -6.24 16.60 3.38
N GLN A 332 -5.59 17.65 3.92
CA GLN A 332 -4.23 17.53 4.45
C GLN A 332 -4.13 16.54 5.61
N LYS A 333 -5.12 16.49 6.51
CA LYS A 333 -5.16 15.51 7.60
C LYS A 333 -5.31 14.09 7.06
N ILE A 334 -6.21 13.86 6.10
CA ILE A 334 -6.36 12.55 5.45
C ILE A 334 -5.06 12.14 4.75
N VAL A 335 -4.45 13.04 3.97
CA VAL A 335 -3.15 12.78 3.33
C VAL A 335 -2.07 12.45 4.36
N SER A 336 -2.06 13.16 5.49
CA SER A 336 -1.13 12.86 6.60
C SER A 336 -1.31 11.44 7.10
N PHE A 337 -2.55 10.98 7.31
CA PHE A 337 -2.83 9.58 7.63
C PHE A 337 -2.35 8.62 6.53
N LEU A 338 -2.56 8.93 5.25
CA LEU A 338 -2.10 8.09 4.14
C LEU A 338 -0.57 7.95 4.11
N THR A 339 0.19 8.96 4.56
CA THR A 339 1.65 8.85 4.76
C THR A 339 2.03 7.83 5.83
N ALA A 340 1.19 7.58 6.84
CA ALA A 340 1.43 6.52 7.81
C ALA A 340 1.27 5.10 7.24
N LEU A 341 0.72 4.98 6.03
CA LEU A 341 0.59 3.72 5.29
C LEU A 341 1.85 3.38 4.47
N GLU A 342 2.86 4.25 4.46
CA GLU A 342 4.15 4.00 3.82
C GLU A 342 4.92 2.90 4.58
N GLY A 343 5.13 1.77 3.91
CA GLY A 343 6.07 0.73 4.29
C GLY A 343 7.04 0.48 3.16
N ASP A 344 8.20 -0.09 3.48
CA ASP A 344 9.25 -0.34 2.49
C ASP A 344 9.69 -1.80 2.52
N LEU A 345 10.24 -2.26 1.39
CA LEU A 345 10.87 -3.57 1.31
C LEU A 345 12.30 -3.51 1.86
N PRO A 346 12.81 -4.62 2.41
CA PRO A 346 14.24 -4.80 2.59
C PRO A 346 15.02 -4.64 1.27
N GLU A 347 16.19 -4.02 1.33
CA GLU A 347 17.02 -3.68 0.15
C GLU A 347 17.39 -4.89 -0.71
N GLU A 348 17.55 -6.06 -0.10
CA GLU A 348 17.87 -7.30 -0.80
C GLU A 348 16.74 -7.80 -1.71
N LYS A 349 15.48 -7.45 -1.42
CA LYS A 349 14.32 -7.83 -2.26
C LYS A 349 14.16 -6.92 -3.48
N LYS A 350 14.74 -5.71 -3.45
CA LYS A 350 14.59 -4.71 -4.52
C LYS A 350 15.58 -4.89 -5.66
N LYS A 351 16.62 -5.69 -5.45
CA LYS A 351 17.76 -5.80 -6.37
C LYS A 351 17.69 -7.08 -7.19
N ALA A 352 17.91 -6.93 -8.49
CA ALA A 352 18.09 -8.04 -9.39
C ALA A 352 19.19 -9.01 -8.88
N PRO A 353 18.98 -10.33 -8.96
CA PRO A 353 20.03 -11.29 -8.65
C PRO A 353 21.28 -11.03 -9.49
N SER A 354 22.46 -11.00 -8.86
CA SER A 354 23.73 -10.65 -9.53
C SER A 354 24.14 -11.64 -10.62
N ASP A 355 23.58 -12.83 -10.60
CA ASP A 355 23.86 -13.94 -11.51
C ASP A 355 22.64 -14.29 -12.38
N LEU A 356 21.77 -13.32 -12.69
CA LEU A 356 20.69 -13.50 -13.67
C LEU A 356 21.24 -14.06 -15.00
N PRO A 357 20.54 -15.03 -15.63
CA PRO A 357 20.93 -15.53 -16.94
C PRO A 357 20.73 -14.44 -18.00
N VAL A 358 21.72 -14.26 -18.88
CA VAL A 358 21.71 -13.29 -19.98
C VAL A 358 21.01 -13.85 -21.21
#